data_AF-A0AA39H0L4-F1
#
_entry.id   AF-A0AA39H0L4-F1
#
_cell.length_a   1.000
_cell.length_b   1.000
_cell.length_c   1.000
_cell.angle_alpha   90.00
_cell.angle_beta   90.00
_cell.angle_gamma   90.00
#
_symmetry.space_group_name_H-M   'P 1'
#
loop_
_entity.id
_entity.type
_entity.pdbx_description
1 polymer ?
#
loop_
_entity_poly.entity_id
_entity_poly.type
_entity_poly.pdbx_seq_one_letter_code
_entity_poly.pdbx_strand_id
1 'polypeptide(L)'
;MDESSNFVRGYRSSQSSHSHPDIVFGPCLTKLSILEELKLRSRMTTRKWDSKRDAERERKKAEVRKRLEEAGRAKKAKKGFLTPERKKRLRKLLMIKAAEDLKREQMHREQERHNTLQERIMPLPDLERLSEDGCRAVAKEMVDRVMQLESECYDINYTVRQKDFEINELTIAVNDLRGKFVKPTLKKVSKMQGKFDKLKKKEGGKVDFRSNLKTVDTNKFALEEEKEKGKADWAK
;
A
#
# COMPACT_ATOMS: atom_id res chain seq x y z
N MET A 1 25.20 -57.75 -1.98
CA MET A 1 25.86 -57.64 -3.29
C MET A 1 26.57 -56.31 -3.33
N ASP A 2 27.88 -56.19 -3.14
CA ASP A 2 28.92 -57.14 -2.78
C ASP A 2 29.97 -56.41 -1.94
N GLU A 3 30.53 -57.16 -0.99
CA GLU A 3 31.78 -56.87 -0.31
C GLU A 3 32.96 -56.94 -1.28
N SER A 4 34.05 -56.25 -0.94
CA SER A 4 35.47 -56.64 -1.10
C SER A 4 36.32 -55.38 -1.27
N SER A 5 37.49 -55.19 -0.65
CA SER A 5 38.27 -55.97 0.30
C SER A 5 39.49 -55.10 0.66
N ASN A 6 40.19 -55.54 1.71
CA ASN A 6 41.60 -55.32 2.02
C ASN A 6 41.92 -54.21 3.04
N PHE A 7 42.76 -54.45 4.04
CA PHE A 7 43.36 -55.66 4.61
C PHE A 7 44.06 -55.18 5.89
N VAL A 8 43.83 -55.88 6.99
CA VAL A 8 44.36 -55.58 8.32
C VAL A 8 45.66 -56.36 8.51
N ARG A 9 46.71 -55.74 9.05
CA ARG A 9 47.37 -56.11 10.34
C ARG A 9 48.85 -55.78 10.43
N GLY A 10 49.18 -55.33 11.64
CA GLY A 10 50.42 -55.64 12.35
C GLY A 10 51.31 -54.43 12.58
N TYR A 11 52.04 -54.29 13.68
CA TYR A 11 52.13 -55.03 14.94
C TYR A 11 53.05 -54.16 15.84
N ARG A 12 52.84 -54.20 17.16
CA ARG A 12 53.78 -53.86 18.26
C ARG A 12 54.55 -52.52 18.23
N SER A 13 54.19 -51.65 19.18
CA SER A 13 55.09 -50.62 19.73
C SER A 13 55.78 -51.15 20.98
N SER A 14 57.11 -51.29 20.92
CA SER A 14 58.01 -51.26 22.06
C SER A 14 59.12 -50.27 21.74
N GLN A 15 59.21 -49.17 22.49
CA GLN A 15 60.42 -48.37 22.53
C GLN A 15 60.72 -47.99 23.98
N SER A 16 61.94 -48.34 24.41
CA SER A 16 62.63 -47.72 25.53
C SER A 16 63.89 -47.03 25.01
N SER A 17 64.31 -46.04 25.79
CA SER A 17 65.64 -45.41 25.95
C SER A 17 66.11 -44.31 24.97
N HIS A 18 66.19 -43.09 25.55
CA HIS A 18 67.26 -42.05 25.47
C HIS A 18 67.63 -41.51 24.05
N SER A 19 67.81 -40.21 23.76
CA SER A 19 68.27 -39.03 24.53
C SER A 19 67.99 -37.72 23.74
N HIS A 20 67.92 -36.58 24.45
CA HIS A 20 67.81 -35.15 24.00
C HIS A 20 68.84 -34.72 22.92
N PRO A 21 68.69 -33.58 22.17
CA PRO A 21 68.19 -32.29 22.68
C PRO A 21 67.25 -31.47 21.78
N ASP A 22 66.70 -30.45 22.44
CA ASP A 22 65.67 -29.51 22.01
C ASP A 22 65.97 -28.74 20.72
N ILE A 23 64.97 -28.72 19.82
CA ILE A 23 64.80 -27.67 18.82
C ILE A 23 63.45 -27.01 19.09
N VAL A 24 63.50 -25.86 19.75
CA VAL A 24 62.35 -25.00 20.02
C VAL A 24 61.91 -24.35 18.71
N PHE A 25 60.93 -24.95 18.02
CA PHE A 25 60.12 -24.22 17.04
C PHE A 25 58.95 -23.56 17.78
N GLY A 26 59.08 -22.27 18.03
CA GLY A 26 58.07 -21.45 18.71
C GLY A 26 56.72 -21.38 17.97
N PRO A 27 55.66 -20.95 18.69
CA PRO A 27 54.28 -21.20 18.29
C PRO A 27 53.81 -20.19 17.23
N CYS A 28 53.84 -20.59 15.96
CA CYS A 28 53.16 -19.82 14.90
C CYS A 28 51.62 -19.98 14.92
N LEU A 29 51.10 -20.86 15.79
CA LEU A 29 49.67 -21.20 15.90
C LEU A 29 48.82 -20.25 16.76
N THR A 30 49.42 -19.27 17.45
CA THR A 30 48.69 -18.39 18.39
C THR A 30 48.10 -17.13 17.76
N LYS A 31 48.65 -16.64 16.63
CA LYS A 31 48.11 -15.44 15.97
C LYS A 31 46.78 -15.70 15.27
N LEU A 32 46.58 -16.89 14.70
CA LEU A 32 45.30 -17.27 14.07
C LEU A 32 44.22 -17.54 15.12
N SER A 33 44.54 -18.20 16.24
CA SER A 33 43.58 -18.49 17.31
C SER A 33 43.12 -17.22 18.04
N ILE A 34 44.02 -16.28 18.33
CA ILE A 34 43.66 -14.99 18.97
C ILE A 34 42.77 -14.15 18.03
N LEU A 35 43.07 -14.14 16.72
CA LEU A 35 42.24 -13.44 15.74
C LEU A 35 40.85 -14.09 15.60
N GLU A 36 40.77 -15.42 15.69
CA GLU A 36 39.52 -16.17 15.64
C GLU A 36 38.66 -15.96 16.89
N GLU A 37 39.26 -15.93 18.08
CA GLU A 37 38.58 -15.57 19.34
C GLU A 37 38.07 -14.13 19.35
N LEU A 38 38.89 -13.16 18.90
CA LEU A 38 38.48 -11.76 18.75
C LEU A 38 37.31 -11.63 17.76
N LYS A 39 37.32 -12.41 16.67
CA LYS A 39 36.25 -12.44 15.68
C LYS A 39 34.98 -13.08 16.24
N LEU A 40 35.09 -14.14 17.03
CA LEU A 40 33.96 -14.76 17.73
C LEU A 40 33.34 -13.80 18.76
N ARG A 41 34.17 -13.10 19.52
CA ARG A 41 33.75 -12.12 20.53
C ARG A 41 33.06 -10.92 19.89
N SER A 42 33.59 -10.41 18.78
CA SER A 42 32.94 -9.37 17.97
C SER A 42 31.61 -9.84 17.38
N ARG A 43 31.50 -11.11 16.97
CA ARG A 43 30.25 -11.69 16.45
C ARG A 43 29.21 -11.95 17.54
N MET A 44 29.66 -12.24 18.77
CA MET A 44 28.80 -12.39 19.95
C MET A 44 28.26 -11.05 20.44
N THR A 45 29.08 -9.99 20.43
CA THR A 45 28.61 -8.64 20.78
C THR A 45 27.60 -8.14 19.75
N THR A 46 27.84 -8.27 18.44
CA THR A 46 26.86 -7.88 17.40
C THR A 46 25.54 -8.63 17.53
N ARG A 47 25.58 -9.96 17.73
CA ARG A 47 24.37 -10.77 18.02
C ARG A 47 23.60 -10.29 19.26
N LYS A 48 24.32 -9.89 20.32
CA LYS A 48 23.69 -9.37 21.56
C LYS A 48 23.02 -8.02 21.31
N TRP A 49 23.63 -7.15 20.50
CA TRP A 49 23.04 -5.88 20.07
C TRP A 49 21.80 -6.09 19.20
N ASP A 50 21.85 -7.02 18.24
CA ASP A 50 20.71 -7.40 17.40
C ASP A 50 19.55 -7.96 18.22
N SER A 51 19.83 -8.88 19.14
CA SER A 51 18.81 -9.47 20.02
C SER A 51 18.12 -8.43 20.93
N LYS A 52 18.87 -7.43 21.43
CA LYS A 52 18.29 -6.31 22.19
C LYS A 52 17.38 -5.45 21.31
N ARG A 53 17.81 -5.13 20.09
CA ARG A 53 17.02 -4.37 19.11
C ARG A 53 15.75 -5.12 18.71
N ASP A 54 15.83 -6.44 18.56
CA ASP A 54 14.69 -7.30 18.23
C ASP A 54 13.71 -7.37 19.39
N ALA A 55 14.19 -7.58 20.62
CA ALA A 55 13.38 -7.57 21.82
C ALA A 55 12.69 -6.21 22.03
N GLU A 56 13.37 -5.09 21.74
CA GLU A 56 12.78 -3.76 21.79
C GLU A 56 11.69 -3.57 20.73
N ARG A 57 11.92 -4.04 19.48
CA ARG A 57 10.91 -4.03 18.42
C ARG A 57 9.68 -4.88 18.79
N GLU A 58 9.87 -6.06 19.36
CA GLU A 58 8.77 -6.92 19.80
C GLU A 58 8.00 -6.32 20.99
N ARG A 59 8.67 -5.62 21.92
CA ARG A 59 8.01 -4.84 22.97
C ARG A 59 7.15 -3.72 22.40
N LYS A 60 7.68 -2.94 21.46
CA LYS A 60 6.94 -1.87 20.75
C LYS A 60 5.74 -2.43 19.97
N LYS A 61 5.90 -3.56 19.27
CA LYS A 61 4.79 -4.27 18.59
C LYS A 61 3.71 -4.72 19.57
N ALA A 62 4.09 -5.32 20.71
CA ALA A 62 3.15 -5.77 21.73
C ALA A 62 2.38 -4.61 22.36
N GLU A 63 3.04 -3.48 22.61
CA GLU A 63 2.42 -2.25 23.11
C GLU A 63 1.43 -1.67 22.10
N VAL A 64 1.82 -1.53 20.82
CA VAL A 64 0.93 -1.06 19.75
C VAL A 64 -0.29 -1.97 19.61
N ARG A 65 -0.09 -3.29 19.68
CA ARG A 65 -1.18 -4.27 19.62
C ARG A 65 -2.13 -4.13 20.81
N LYS A 66 -1.60 -4.01 22.03
CA LYS A 66 -2.40 -3.78 23.25
C LYS A 66 -3.22 -2.49 23.13
N ARG A 67 -2.60 -1.39 22.70
CA ARG A 67 -3.28 -0.11 22.46
C ARG A 67 -4.39 -0.22 21.40
N LEU A 68 -4.15 -0.95 20.31
CA LEU A 68 -5.16 -1.18 19.27
C LEU A 68 -6.34 -2.04 19.79
N GLU A 69 -6.07 -3.04 20.62
CA GLU A 69 -7.10 -3.88 21.23
C GLU A 69 -7.95 -3.08 22.24
N GLU A 70 -7.32 -2.29 23.09
CA GLU A 70 -7.98 -1.39 24.05
C GLU A 70 -8.84 -0.33 23.33
N ALA A 71 -8.33 0.28 22.26
CA ALA A 71 -9.10 1.19 21.40
C ALA A 71 -10.29 0.48 20.73
N GLY A 72 -10.13 -0.79 20.36
CA GLY A 72 -11.20 -1.64 19.84
C GLY A 72 -12.29 -1.93 20.87
N ARG A 73 -11.92 -2.20 22.13
CA ARG A 73 -12.85 -2.40 23.26
C ARG A 73 -13.58 -1.11 23.62
N ALA A 74 -12.88 0.03 23.67
CA ALA A 74 -13.47 1.34 23.97
C ALA A 74 -14.51 1.78 22.91
N LYS A 75 -14.33 1.43 21.63
CA LYS A 75 -15.31 1.69 20.57
C LYS A 75 -16.62 0.92 20.76
N LYS A 76 -16.61 -0.23 21.44
CA LYS A 76 -17.83 -1.01 21.75
C LYS A 76 -18.60 -0.45 22.96
N ALA A 77 -17.91 0.23 23.88
CA ALA A 77 -18.51 0.77 25.10
C ALA A 77 -19.30 2.07 24.89
N LYS A 78 -19.01 2.86 23.84
CA LYS A 78 -19.75 4.10 23.55
C LYS A 78 -21.04 3.84 22.75
N LYS A 79 -22.03 3.23 23.41
CA LYS A 79 -23.41 3.04 22.93
C LYS A 79 -24.30 4.07 23.65
N GLY A 80 -24.54 5.25 23.05
CA GLY A 80 -25.47 6.19 23.70
C GLY A 80 -25.72 7.58 23.08
N PHE A 81 -24.86 8.11 22.19
CA PHE A 81 -25.00 9.52 21.81
C PHE A 81 -25.84 9.80 20.54
N LEU A 82 -26.14 8.80 19.72
CA LEU A 82 -26.82 9.02 18.43
C LEU A 82 -27.69 7.82 18.06
N THR A 83 -28.91 8.06 17.57
CA THR A 83 -29.73 6.98 16.99
C THR A 83 -28.97 6.35 15.81
N PRO A 84 -29.01 5.02 15.66
CA PRO A 84 -28.27 4.33 14.61
C PRO A 84 -28.62 4.84 13.21
N GLU A 85 -29.88 5.24 13.00
CA GLU A 85 -30.38 5.82 11.75
C GLU A 85 -29.77 7.20 11.45
N ARG A 86 -29.71 8.10 12.44
CA ARG A 86 -29.06 9.41 12.30
C ARG A 86 -27.56 9.26 12.03
N LYS A 87 -26.90 8.28 12.65
CA LYS A 87 -25.48 7.95 12.40
C LYS A 87 -25.24 7.48 10.96
N LYS A 88 -26.13 6.65 10.42
CA LYS A 88 -26.07 6.15 9.04
C LYS A 88 -26.25 7.30 8.04
N ARG A 89 -27.26 8.16 8.26
CA ARG A 89 -27.50 9.35 7.43
C ARG A 89 -26.31 10.30 7.43
N LEU A 90 -25.75 10.58 8.62
CA LEU A 90 -24.59 11.45 8.75
C LEU A 90 -23.36 10.90 8.01
N ARG A 91 -23.06 9.60 8.14
CA ARG A 91 -21.97 8.95 7.39
C ARG A 91 -22.15 9.08 5.88
N LYS A 92 -23.38 8.92 5.39
CA LYS A 92 -23.71 9.09 3.97
C LYS A 92 -23.44 10.54 3.53
N LEU A 93 -23.90 11.53 4.29
CA LEU A 93 -23.66 12.94 4.00
C LEU A 93 -22.16 13.28 4.01
N LEU A 94 -21.40 12.75 4.96
CA LEU A 94 -19.94 12.95 5.02
C LEU A 94 -19.22 12.32 3.83
N MET A 95 -19.60 11.11 3.41
CA MET A 95 -19.04 10.48 2.21
C MET A 95 -19.38 11.24 0.93
N ILE A 96 -20.62 11.75 0.82
CA ILE A 96 -21.04 12.57 -0.33
C ILE A 96 -20.23 13.87 -0.36
N LYS A 97 -20.15 14.58 0.77
CA LYS A 97 -19.37 15.81 0.86
C LYS A 97 -17.89 15.57 0.57
N ALA A 98 -17.28 14.53 1.12
CA ALA A 98 -15.89 14.18 0.84
C ALA A 98 -15.66 13.86 -0.65
N ALA A 99 -16.61 13.18 -1.30
CA ALA A 99 -16.52 12.91 -2.74
C ALA A 99 -16.69 14.18 -3.59
N GLU A 100 -17.55 15.09 -3.16
CA GLU A 100 -17.74 16.40 -3.81
C GLU A 100 -16.51 17.29 -3.64
N ASP A 101 -15.97 17.37 -2.43
CA ASP A 101 -14.76 18.13 -2.11
C ASP A 101 -13.55 17.59 -2.89
N LEU A 102 -13.41 16.27 -3.00
CA LEU A 102 -12.37 15.63 -3.82
C LEU A 102 -12.48 16.02 -5.31
N LYS A 103 -13.71 16.05 -5.86
CA LYS A 103 -13.92 16.51 -7.24
C LYS A 103 -13.62 18.00 -7.42
N ARG A 104 -14.01 18.83 -6.45
CA ARG A 104 -13.73 20.26 -6.47
C ARG A 104 -12.23 20.54 -6.45
N GLU A 105 -11.49 19.82 -5.60
CA GLU A 105 -10.03 19.92 -5.53
C GLU A 105 -9.37 19.44 -6.84
N GLN A 106 -9.87 18.37 -7.46
CA GLN A 106 -9.39 17.92 -8.77
C GLN A 106 -9.60 18.98 -9.86
N MET A 107 -10.78 19.59 -9.92
CA MET A 107 -11.06 20.67 -10.87
C MET A 107 -10.17 21.89 -10.61
N HIS A 108 -9.97 22.27 -9.35
CA HIS A 108 -9.08 23.38 -8.98
C HIS A 108 -7.63 23.09 -9.39
N ARG A 109 -7.13 21.87 -9.10
CA ARG A 109 -5.78 21.46 -9.46
C ARG A 109 -5.56 21.42 -10.97
N GLU A 110 -6.56 20.98 -11.75
CA GLU A 110 -6.47 21.00 -13.21
C GLU A 110 -6.51 22.44 -13.76
N GLN A 111 -7.32 23.32 -13.17
CA GLN A 111 -7.35 24.73 -13.55
C GLN A 111 -6.03 25.43 -13.20
N GLU A 112 -5.48 25.21 -12.02
CA GLU A 112 -4.17 25.74 -11.62
C GLU A 112 -3.06 25.21 -12.52
N ARG A 113 -3.12 23.92 -12.88
CA ARG A 113 -2.21 23.32 -13.86
C ARG A 113 -2.33 24.03 -15.21
N HIS A 114 -3.56 24.28 -15.68
CA HIS A 114 -3.78 25.00 -16.93
C HIS A 114 -3.21 26.42 -16.89
N ASN A 115 -3.49 27.18 -15.83
CA ASN A 115 -2.96 28.53 -15.63
C ASN A 115 -1.43 28.53 -15.59
N THR A 116 -0.83 27.59 -14.84
CA THR A 116 0.63 27.46 -14.71
C THR A 116 1.27 27.10 -16.06
N LEU A 117 0.65 26.22 -16.85
CA LEU A 117 1.14 25.87 -18.18
C LEU A 117 1.04 27.06 -19.13
N GLN A 118 -0.05 27.83 -19.08
CA GLN A 118 -0.22 29.03 -19.89
C GLN A 118 0.83 30.10 -19.57
N GLU A 119 1.19 30.26 -18.29
CA GLU A 119 2.25 31.19 -17.86
C GLU A 119 3.65 30.71 -18.23
N ARG A 120 3.92 29.40 -18.16
CA ARG A 120 5.25 28.83 -18.40
C ARG A 120 5.57 28.58 -19.87
N ILE A 121 4.55 28.26 -20.68
CA ILE A 121 4.73 28.01 -22.11
C ILE A 121 4.84 29.37 -22.78
N MET A 122 6.01 29.65 -23.34
CA MET A 122 6.21 30.84 -24.16
C MET A 122 5.34 30.72 -25.42
N PRO A 123 4.53 31.73 -25.77
CA PRO A 123 3.81 31.72 -27.03
C PRO A 123 4.81 31.70 -28.18
N LEU A 124 4.55 30.89 -29.21
CA LEU A 124 5.43 30.87 -30.37
C LEU A 124 5.38 32.25 -31.06
N PRO A 125 6.54 32.84 -31.38
CA PRO A 125 6.57 34.09 -32.14
C PRO A 125 6.04 33.84 -33.56
N ASP A 126 5.55 34.90 -34.20
CA ASP A 126 5.09 34.85 -35.58
C ASP A 126 6.29 34.63 -36.52
N LEU A 127 6.49 33.38 -36.93
CA LEU A 127 7.63 32.92 -37.72
C LEU A 127 7.64 33.49 -39.14
N GLU A 128 6.48 33.83 -39.71
CA GLU A 128 6.37 34.35 -41.07
C GLU A 128 6.81 35.81 -41.19
N ARG A 129 6.75 36.55 -40.06
CA ARG A 129 7.18 37.96 -40.00
C ARG A 129 8.65 38.13 -39.60
N LEU A 130 9.31 37.07 -39.17
CA LEU A 130 10.68 37.11 -38.69
C LEU A 130 11.67 36.96 -39.85
N SER A 131 12.82 37.65 -39.75
CA SER A 131 13.95 37.42 -40.66
C SER A 131 14.60 36.05 -40.40
N GLU A 132 15.37 35.53 -41.36
CA GLU A 132 16.06 34.24 -41.22
C GLU A 132 16.97 34.19 -39.98
N ASP A 133 17.69 35.28 -39.70
CA ASP A 133 18.52 35.40 -38.50
C ASP A 133 17.69 35.43 -37.21
N GLY A 134 16.52 36.09 -37.23
CA GLY A 134 15.57 36.09 -36.12
C GLY A 134 15.04 34.69 -35.83
N CYS A 135 14.68 33.92 -36.87
CA CYS A 135 14.27 32.53 -36.74
C CYS A 135 15.37 31.66 -36.12
N ARG A 136 16.62 31.87 -36.51
CA ARG A 136 17.77 31.15 -35.96
C ARG A 136 18.03 31.50 -34.48
N ALA A 137 17.81 32.75 -34.08
CA ALA A 137 17.95 33.17 -32.69
C ALA A 137 16.88 32.53 -31.79
N VAL A 138 15.61 32.57 -32.21
CA VAL A 138 14.49 31.93 -31.48
C VAL A 138 14.71 30.42 -31.34
N ALA A 139 15.19 29.75 -32.39
CA ALA A 139 15.48 28.32 -32.35
C ALA A 139 16.56 27.98 -31.29
N LYS A 140 17.61 28.80 -31.18
CA LYS A 140 18.65 28.62 -30.15
C LYS A 140 18.09 28.82 -28.74
N GLU A 141 17.34 29.89 -28.52
CA GLU A 141 16.72 30.17 -27.22
C GLU A 141 15.78 29.05 -26.76
N MET A 142 14.98 28.50 -27.68
CA MET A 142 14.11 27.36 -27.38
C MET A 142 14.91 26.11 -27.00
N VAL A 143 16.01 25.82 -27.71
CA VAL A 143 16.88 24.69 -27.38
C VAL A 143 17.52 24.86 -26.01
N ASP A 144 18.05 26.05 -25.70
CA ASP A 144 18.64 26.36 -24.40
C ASP A 144 17.60 26.21 -23.27
N ARG A 145 16.35 26.66 -23.53
CA ARG A 145 15.26 26.52 -22.57
C ARG A 145 14.87 25.07 -22.35
N VAL A 146 14.82 24.25 -23.40
CA VAL A 146 14.56 22.81 -23.30
C VAL A 146 15.64 22.13 -22.46
N MET A 147 16.91 22.43 -22.69
CA MET A 147 18.02 21.86 -21.89
C MET A 147 17.89 22.19 -20.39
N GLN A 148 17.53 23.43 -20.06
CA GLN A 148 17.27 23.82 -18.67
C GLN A 148 16.08 23.06 -18.06
N LEU A 149 14.96 22.98 -18.80
CA LEU A 149 13.75 22.27 -18.35
C LEU A 149 13.99 20.77 -18.17
N GLU A 150 14.81 20.14 -19.01
CA GLU A 150 15.20 18.74 -18.85
C GLU A 150 16.01 18.53 -17.56
N SER A 151 16.94 19.44 -17.24
CA SER A 151 17.69 19.41 -15.98
C SER A 151 16.75 19.55 -14.78
N GLU A 152 15.86 20.55 -14.77
CA GLU A 152 14.89 20.75 -13.68
C GLU A 152 13.95 19.54 -13.53
N CYS A 153 13.50 18.97 -14.66
CA CYS A 153 12.66 17.78 -14.68
C CYS A 153 13.38 16.57 -14.05
N TYR A 154 14.67 16.40 -14.32
CA TYR A 154 15.47 15.36 -13.71
C TYR A 154 15.55 15.52 -12.18
N ASP A 155 15.85 16.72 -11.68
CA ASP A 155 15.97 17.01 -10.25
C ASP A 155 14.65 16.77 -9.49
N ILE A 156 13.53 17.21 -10.08
CA ILE A 156 12.19 16.97 -9.53
C ILE A 156 11.89 15.47 -9.50
N ASN A 157 12.12 14.76 -10.60
CA ASN A 157 11.87 13.32 -10.68
C ASN A 157 12.72 12.52 -9.69
N TYR A 158 13.99 12.90 -9.52
CA TYR A 158 14.88 12.29 -8.55
C TYR A 158 14.36 12.49 -7.12
N THR A 159 13.93 13.71 -6.79
CA THR A 159 13.34 14.03 -5.49
C THR A 159 12.05 13.24 -5.22
N VAL A 160 11.16 13.14 -6.21
CA VAL A 160 9.93 12.35 -6.11
C VAL A 160 10.25 10.88 -5.86
N ARG A 161 11.19 10.29 -6.61
CA ARG A 161 11.63 8.90 -6.39
C ARG A 161 12.17 8.68 -4.97
N GLN A 162 12.99 9.60 -4.46
CA GLN A 162 13.50 9.51 -3.09
C GLN A 162 12.36 9.52 -2.07
N LYS A 163 11.35 10.36 -2.28
CA LYS A 163 10.17 10.43 -1.41
C LYS A 163 9.30 9.19 -1.51
N ASP A 164 9.15 8.61 -2.69
CA ASP A 164 8.44 7.34 -2.86
C ASP A 164 9.12 6.19 -2.12
N PHE A 165 10.46 6.13 -2.15
CA PHE A 165 11.22 5.18 -1.35
C PHE A 165 10.99 5.39 0.15
N GLU A 166 11.08 6.63 0.64
CA GLU A 166 10.83 6.98 2.04
C GLU A 166 9.41 6.58 2.49
N ILE A 167 8.39 6.87 1.67
CA ILE A 167 7.00 6.47 1.94
C ILE A 167 6.87 4.96 2.01
N ASN A 168 7.51 4.22 1.11
CA ASN A 168 7.48 2.77 1.10
C ASN A 168 8.14 2.17 2.35
N GLU A 169 9.31 2.68 2.74
CA GLU A 169 10.00 2.27 3.97
C GLU A 169 9.14 2.53 5.21
N LEU A 170 8.56 3.72 5.34
CA LEU A 170 7.65 4.07 6.43
C LEU A 170 6.40 3.19 6.42
N THR A 171 5.85 2.88 5.24
CA THR A 171 4.69 1.99 5.10
C THR A 171 5.02 0.57 5.56
N ILE A 172 6.19 0.04 5.21
CA ILE A 172 6.67 -1.26 5.70
C ILE A 172 6.82 -1.22 7.23
N ALA A 173 7.48 -0.19 7.77
CA ALA A 173 7.69 -0.05 9.21
C ALA A 173 6.36 0.00 9.99
N VAL A 174 5.38 0.77 9.52
CA VAL A 174 4.03 0.85 10.11
C VAL A 174 3.32 -0.50 10.06
N ASN A 175 3.45 -1.25 8.97
CA ASN A 175 2.83 -2.56 8.82
C ASN A 175 3.49 -3.62 9.71
N ASP A 176 4.81 -3.60 9.84
CA ASP A 176 5.54 -4.50 10.73
C ASP A 176 5.22 -4.22 12.21
N LEU A 177 4.99 -2.96 12.59
CA LEU A 177 4.55 -2.56 13.93
C LEU A 177 3.10 -2.97 14.24
N ARG A 178 2.21 -2.84 13.26
CA ARG A 178 0.79 -3.24 13.39
C ARG A 178 0.61 -4.76 13.36
N GLY A 179 1.60 -5.48 12.85
CA GLY A 179 1.60 -6.94 12.67
C GLY A 179 0.88 -7.33 11.38
N LYS A 180 1.56 -8.08 10.51
CA LYS A 180 1.03 -8.59 9.23
C LYS A 180 -0.24 -9.43 9.38
N PHE A 181 -0.53 -9.91 10.59
CA PHE A 181 -1.62 -10.82 10.91
C PHE A 181 -2.53 -10.26 12.02
N VAL A 182 -3.02 -9.03 11.87
CA VAL A 182 -4.24 -8.64 12.60
C VAL A 182 -5.35 -9.58 12.10
N LYS A 183 -5.62 -10.65 12.87
CA LYS A 183 -6.62 -11.66 12.51
C LYS A 183 -7.92 -10.93 12.13
N PRO A 184 -8.27 -10.86 10.84
CA PRO A 184 -9.50 -10.19 10.46
C PRO A 184 -10.62 -10.93 11.18
N THR A 185 -11.50 -10.19 11.86
CA THR A 185 -12.62 -10.80 12.58
C THR A 185 -13.50 -11.50 11.54
N LEU A 186 -13.38 -12.83 11.46
CA LEU A 186 -14.11 -13.64 10.50
C LEU A 186 -15.60 -13.46 10.77
N LYS A 187 -16.30 -12.79 9.85
CA LYS A 187 -17.75 -12.74 9.87
C LYS A 187 -18.26 -14.03 9.26
N LYS A 188 -19.28 -14.64 9.87
CA LYS A 188 -19.99 -15.78 9.28
C LYS A 188 -20.70 -15.30 8.01
N VAL A 189 -20.06 -15.46 6.87
CA VAL A 189 -20.66 -15.18 5.57
C VAL A 189 -21.38 -16.44 5.12
N SER A 190 -22.71 -16.37 4.95
CA SER A 190 -23.46 -17.45 4.30
C SER A 190 -23.01 -17.57 2.84
N LYS A 191 -22.61 -18.78 2.42
CA LYS A 191 -22.07 -19.07 1.07
C LYS A 191 -23.04 -18.68 -0.07
N MET A 192 -24.34 -18.60 0.21
CA MET A 192 -25.39 -18.35 -0.78
C MET A 192 -25.92 -16.91 -0.79
N GLN A 193 -25.76 -16.13 0.29
CA GLN A 193 -26.37 -14.79 0.40
C GLN A 193 -25.86 -13.83 -0.69
N GLY A 194 -24.54 -13.79 -0.90
CA GLY A 194 -23.93 -12.94 -1.93
C GLY A 194 -24.15 -13.43 -3.37
N LYS A 195 -24.52 -14.70 -3.56
CA LYS A 195 -24.89 -15.24 -4.87
C LYS A 195 -26.35 -14.91 -5.23
N PHE A 196 -27.26 -14.89 -4.26
CA PHE A 196 -28.61 -14.35 -4.46
C PHE A 196 -28.57 -12.83 -4.74
N ASP A 197 -27.73 -12.06 -4.04
CA ASP A 197 -27.54 -10.64 -4.36
C ASP A 197 -26.96 -10.43 -5.77
N LYS A 198 -26.04 -11.29 -6.21
CA LYS A 198 -25.49 -11.23 -7.58
C LYS A 198 -26.49 -11.67 -8.65
N LEU A 199 -27.37 -12.64 -8.37
CA LEU A 199 -28.44 -13.01 -9.30
C LEU A 199 -29.44 -11.85 -9.43
N LYS A 200 -29.81 -11.21 -8.31
CA LYS A 200 -30.64 -9.99 -8.31
C LYS A 200 -29.97 -8.75 -8.92
N LYS A 201 -28.63 -8.66 -8.87
CA LYS A 201 -27.87 -7.50 -9.37
C LYS A 201 -27.37 -7.66 -10.80
N LYS A 202 -27.21 -8.88 -11.32
CA LYS A 202 -26.87 -9.14 -12.73
C LYS A 202 -28.06 -8.96 -13.66
N GLU A 203 -29.29 -9.17 -13.17
CA GLU A 203 -30.51 -8.81 -13.91
C GLU A 203 -30.93 -7.34 -13.70
N GLY A 204 -30.16 -6.59 -12.92
CA GLY A 204 -30.54 -5.28 -12.43
C GLY A 204 -29.53 -4.20 -12.78
N GLY A 205 -29.54 -3.73 -14.04
CA GLY A 205 -29.14 -2.35 -14.31
C GLY A 205 -29.85 -1.49 -13.27
N LYS A 206 -29.06 -0.91 -12.34
CA LYS A 206 -29.48 -0.18 -11.13
C LYS A 206 -30.94 -0.44 -10.79
N VAL A 207 -31.24 -1.52 -10.05
CA VAL A 207 -32.61 -1.89 -9.64
C VAL A 207 -33.24 -0.69 -8.93
N ASP A 208 -33.87 0.17 -9.72
CA ASP A 208 -34.66 1.28 -9.26
C ASP A 208 -35.95 0.61 -8.80
N PHE A 209 -36.01 0.28 -7.51
CA PHE A 209 -37.20 -0.30 -6.89
C PHE A 209 -38.46 0.55 -7.10
N ARG A 210 -38.33 1.78 -7.62
CA ARG A 210 -39.42 2.66 -8.02
C ARG A 210 -40.01 2.34 -9.38
N SER A 211 -39.27 1.75 -10.32
CA SER A 211 -39.76 1.51 -11.69
C SER A 211 -40.70 0.29 -11.76
N ASN A 212 -40.51 -0.70 -10.87
CA ASN A 212 -41.36 -1.89 -10.79
C ASN A 212 -42.53 -1.75 -9.79
N LEU A 213 -42.69 -0.59 -9.17
CA LEU A 213 -43.89 -0.27 -8.38
C LEU A 213 -44.90 0.42 -9.31
N LYS A 214 -46.12 -0.13 -9.41
CA LYS A 214 -47.24 0.62 -9.99
C LYS A 214 -47.51 1.83 -9.09
N THR A 215 -47.23 3.04 -9.56
CA THR A 215 -47.84 4.25 -9.00
C THR A 215 -49.34 4.14 -9.23
N VAL A 216 -50.09 3.84 -8.18
CA VAL A 216 -51.55 3.95 -8.23
C VAL A 216 -51.84 5.45 -8.20
N ASP A 217 -52.24 6.02 -9.34
CA ASP A 217 -52.95 7.31 -9.36
C ASP A 217 -54.26 7.08 -8.61
N THR A 218 -54.23 7.23 -7.29
CA THR A 218 -55.45 7.31 -6.51
C THR A 218 -56.09 8.67 -6.78
N ASN A 219 -56.82 8.77 -7.90
CA ASN A 219 -57.96 9.67 -8.05
C ASN A 219 -59.10 9.23 -7.10
N LYS A 220 -58.79 8.96 -5.82
CA LYS A 220 -59.76 8.68 -4.76
C LYS A 220 -60.17 9.94 -3.99
N PHE A 221 -59.65 11.11 -4.38
CA PHE A 221 -60.04 12.41 -3.85
C PHE A 221 -60.33 13.46 -4.94
N ALA A 222 -60.35 13.07 -6.22
CA ALA A 222 -60.83 13.94 -7.29
C ALA A 222 -62.32 13.65 -7.48
N LEU A 223 -63.14 14.65 -7.15
CA LEU A 223 -64.58 14.70 -7.35
C LEU A 223 -64.93 14.29 -8.78
N GLU A 224 -65.95 13.43 -8.95
CA GLU A 224 -66.47 13.02 -10.26
C GLU A 224 -66.79 14.23 -11.14
N GLU A 225 -66.27 14.22 -12.36
CA GLU A 225 -66.97 14.85 -13.48
C GLU A 225 -66.98 13.88 -14.66
N GLU A 226 -68.19 13.64 -15.12
CA GLU A 226 -68.69 12.71 -16.13
C GLU A 226 -67.78 12.49 -17.34
N LYS A 227 -67.54 11.22 -17.71
CA LYS A 227 -67.33 10.88 -19.13
C LYS A 227 -67.79 9.46 -19.47
N GLU A 228 -68.57 9.41 -20.54
CA GLU A 228 -69.41 8.33 -21.06
C GLU A 228 -68.78 6.92 -21.13
N LYS A 229 -69.64 5.95 -20.81
CA LYS A 229 -69.43 4.51 -20.93
C LYS A 229 -69.40 4.07 -22.41
N GLY A 230 -68.21 3.83 -22.95
CA GLY A 230 -68.03 3.04 -24.16
C GLY A 230 -68.23 1.55 -23.86
N LYS A 231 -69.14 0.89 -24.60
CA LYS A 231 -69.48 -0.53 -24.46
C LYS A 231 -68.24 -1.42 -24.62
N ALA A 232 -68.10 -2.41 -23.73
CA ALA A 232 -67.02 -3.39 -23.79
C ALA A 232 -67.29 -4.46 -24.87
N ASP A 233 -66.26 -4.77 -25.64
CA ASP A 233 -66.26 -5.58 -26.87
C ASP A 233 -66.35 -7.11 -26.63
N TRP A 234 -67.20 -7.50 -25.68
CA TRP A 234 -67.59 -8.90 -25.44
C TRP A 234 -69.09 -9.05 -25.15
N ALA A 235 -69.85 -7.95 -25.17
CA ALA A 235 -71.31 -7.98 -25.16
C ALA A 235 -71.81 -8.04 -26.61
N LYS A 236 -71.87 -9.27 -27.14
CA LYS A 236 -72.90 -9.65 -28.09
C LYS A 236 -74.14 -10.05 -27.30
#